data_AF-A0A4Z1R5Y3-F1
#
_entry.id   AF-A0A4Z1R5Y3-F1
#
_cell.length_a   1.000
_cell.length_b   1.000
_cell.length_c   1.000
_cell.angle_alpha   90.00
_cell.angle_beta   90.00
_cell.angle_gamma   90.00
#
_symmetry.space_group_name_H-M   'P 1'
#
loop_
_entity.id
_entity.type
_entity.pdbx_description
1 polymer ?
#
loop_
_entity_poly.entity_id
_entity_poly.type
_entity_poly.pdbx_seq_one_letter_code
_entity_poly.pdbx_strand_id
1 'polypeptide(L)'
;MTQRGAGPRVLSSEGAQRIESAIADYRTHNTDFNDMQYALENEPRDDAWAAAAEARIAAFLQAESVGYSGLEVAPPRCSATVCRVSATALPGLDTEAPEANWQLLMSGLYGQPWFKASFVDPQTVVTFRGDAVVYVNTFLRAPD
;
A
#
# COMPACT_ATOMS: atom_id res chain seq x y z
N MET A 1 7.69 21.74 -22.28
CA MET A 1 8.27 20.46 -21.85
C MET A 1 8.03 20.34 -20.36
N THR A 2 7.00 19.62 -19.94
CA THR A 2 6.71 19.40 -18.53
C THR A 2 7.76 18.44 -17.99
N GLN A 3 8.55 18.88 -16.99
CA GLN A 3 9.42 17.97 -16.25
C GLN A 3 8.55 16.82 -15.73
N ARG A 4 8.83 15.59 -16.15
CA ARG A 4 8.26 14.42 -15.50
C ARG A 4 8.78 14.44 -14.06
N GLY A 5 7.90 14.68 -13.10
CA GLY A 5 8.25 14.63 -11.68
C GLY A 5 8.82 13.26 -11.32
N ALA A 6 9.72 13.20 -10.34
CA ALA A 6 10.23 11.93 -9.86
C ALA A 6 9.09 11.06 -9.31
N GLY A 7 9.24 9.74 -9.45
CA GLY A 7 8.36 8.78 -8.82
C GLY A 7 8.57 8.68 -7.29
N PRO A 8 7.79 7.82 -6.62
CA PRO A 8 7.90 7.53 -5.21
C PRO A 8 9.25 6.91 -4.93
N ARG A 9 9.73 7.19 -3.74
CA ARG A 9 11.03 6.75 -3.26
C ARG A 9 10.95 5.28 -2.84
N VAL A 10 12.09 4.61 -2.93
CA VAL A 10 12.29 3.33 -2.26
C VAL A 10 12.11 3.54 -0.76
N LEU A 11 11.44 2.59 -0.09
CA LEU A 11 11.21 2.64 1.34
C LEU A 11 12.52 2.71 2.14
N SER A 12 12.70 3.77 2.91
CA SER A 12 13.80 3.87 3.89
C SER A 12 13.56 2.99 5.12
N SER A 13 14.60 2.73 5.90
CA SER A 13 14.48 1.99 7.16
C SER A 13 13.58 2.71 8.17
N GLU A 14 13.61 4.05 8.20
CA GLU A 14 12.69 4.84 9.03
C GLU A 14 11.25 4.72 8.55
N GLY A 15 11.02 4.82 7.23
CA GLY A 15 9.68 4.62 6.66
C GLY A 15 9.12 3.22 6.96
N ALA A 16 9.97 2.19 6.89
CA ALA A 16 9.59 0.83 7.28
C ALA A 16 9.21 0.75 8.77
N GLN A 17 9.97 1.38 9.66
CA GLN A 17 9.62 1.42 11.09
C GLN A 17 8.31 2.16 11.36
N ARG A 18 8.03 3.26 10.65
CA ARG A 18 6.74 3.98 10.74
C ARG A 18 5.58 3.07 10.32
N ILE A 19 5.74 2.32 9.22
CA ILE A 19 4.73 1.37 8.74
C ILE A 19 4.48 0.25 9.76
N GLU A 20 5.54 -0.39 10.26
CA GLU A 20 5.41 -1.49 11.24
C GLU A 20 4.80 -1.00 12.57
N SER A 21 5.18 0.20 13.03
CA SER A 21 4.54 0.83 14.19
C SER A 21 3.06 1.17 13.95
N ALA A 22 2.69 1.57 12.73
CA ALA A 22 1.29 1.77 12.35
C ALA A 22 0.50 0.46 12.40
N ILE A 23 1.05 -0.61 11.82
CA ILE A 23 0.44 -1.93 11.83
C ILE A 23 0.25 -2.43 13.26
N ALA A 24 1.29 -2.41 14.09
CA ALA A 24 1.22 -2.92 15.46
C ALA A 24 0.14 -2.22 16.31
N ASP A 25 0.02 -0.90 16.17
CA ASP A 25 -1.01 -0.11 16.86
C ASP A 25 -2.42 -0.39 16.35
N TYR A 26 -2.63 -0.48 15.03
CA TYR A 26 -3.97 -0.74 14.50
C TYR A 26 -4.47 -2.15 14.82
N ARG A 27 -3.56 -3.13 14.94
CA ARG A 27 -3.93 -4.51 15.32
C ARG A 27 -4.58 -4.61 16.70
N THR A 28 -4.30 -3.68 17.62
CA THR A 28 -4.91 -3.71 18.96
C THR A 28 -6.30 -3.08 18.99
N HIS A 29 -6.68 -2.32 17.95
CA HIS A 29 -7.92 -1.54 17.92
C HIS A 29 -8.90 -1.98 16.81
N ASN A 30 -8.45 -2.79 15.85
CA ASN A 30 -9.26 -3.23 14.72
C ASN A 30 -9.05 -4.74 14.47
N THR A 31 -10.04 -5.53 14.87
CA THR A 31 -10.03 -7.00 14.73
C THR A 31 -9.93 -7.43 13.27
N ASP A 32 -10.73 -6.85 12.38
CA ASP A 32 -10.73 -7.22 10.95
C ASP A 32 -9.36 -6.95 10.32
N PHE A 33 -8.76 -5.79 10.62
CA PHE A 33 -7.41 -5.47 10.16
C PHE A 33 -6.38 -6.44 10.76
N ASN A 34 -6.50 -6.78 12.04
CA ASN A 34 -5.62 -7.76 12.68
C ASN A 34 -5.72 -9.14 12.02
N ASP A 35 -6.92 -9.58 11.66
CA ASP A 35 -7.14 -10.85 10.97
C ASP A 35 -6.49 -10.85 9.58
N MET A 36 -6.58 -9.74 8.84
CA MET A 36 -5.87 -9.59 7.56
C MET A 36 -4.36 -9.62 7.72
N GLN A 37 -3.79 -8.92 8.73
CA GLN A 37 -2.35 -8.98 8.98
C GLN A 37 -1.92 -10.38 9.42
N TYR A 38 -2.71 -11.05 10.26
CA TYR A 38 -2.45 -12.41 10.70
C TYR A 38 -2.44 -13.38 9.51
N ALA A 39 -3.42 -13.29 8.61
CA ALA A 39 -3.46 -14.10 7.39
C ALA A 39 -2.24 -13.82 6.49
N LEU A 40 -1.87 -12.55 6.28
CA LEU A 40 -0.67 -12.17 5.53
C LEU A 40 0.64 -12.77 6.11
N GLU A 41 0.69 -12.99 7.42
CA GLU A 41 1.86 -13.52 8.14
C GLU A 41 1.89 -15.05 8.23
N ASN A 42 0.73 -15.69 8.31
CA ASN A 42 0.62 -17.11 8.69
C ASN A 42 0.08 -18.02 7.59
N GLU A 43 -0.58 -17.48 6.56
CA GLU A 43 -0.97 -18.30 5.41
C GLU A 43 0.25 -18.70 4.58
N PRO A 44 0.25 -19.92 3.99
CA PRO A 44 1.20 -20.24 2.95
C PRO A 44 1.02 -19.27 1.79
N ARG A 45 2.12 -18.90 1.16
CA ARG A 45 2.09 -18.09 -0.06
C ARG A 45 1.73 -18.97 -1.26
N ASP A 46 0.73 -18.56 -2.05
CA ASP A 46 0.51 -19.08 -3.40
C ASP A 46 1.48 -18.37 -4.34
N ASP A 47 2.66 -18.94 -4.59
CA ASP A 47 3.72 -18.27 -5.33
C ASP A 47 3.31 -17.81 -6.74
N ALA A 48 2.49 -18.61 -7.44
CA ALA A 48 2.06 -18.27 -8.80
C ALA A 48 1.13 -17.06 -8.80
N TRP A 49 0.11 -17.08 -7.94
CA TRP A 49 -0.84 -15.98 -7.84
C TRP A 49 -0.21 -14.74 -7.22
N ALA A 50 0.45 -14.90 -6.07
CA ALA A 50 0.99 -13.79 -5.29
C ALA A 50 2.07 -13.02 -6.07
N ALA A 51 2.98 -13.71 -6.75
CA ALA A 51 4.00 -13.04 -7.56
C ALA A 51 3.38 -12.26 -8.73
N ALA A 52 2.37 -12.81 -9.39
CA ALA A 52 1.67 -12.11 -10.48
C ALA A 52 0.89 -10.89 -9.98
N ALA A 53 0.20 -11.02 -8.84
CA ALA A 53 -0.51 -9.94 -8.18
C ALA A 53 0.44 -8.80 -7.78
N GLU A 54 1.50 -9.10 -7.05
CA GLU A 54 2.51 -8.14 -6.61
C GLU A 54 3.18 -7.42 -7.79
N ALA A 55 3.59 -8.17 -8.82
CA ALA A 55 4.21 -7.59 -10.01
C ALA A 55 3.25 -6.63 -10.72
N ARG A 56 1.96 -6.97 -10.79
CA ARG A 56 0.95 -6.12 -11.45
C ARG A 56 0.67 -4.84 -10.66
N ILE A 57 0.57 -4.94 -9.33
CA ILE A 57 0.44 -3.77 -8.46
C ILE A 57 1.68 -2.89 -8.56
N ALA A 58 2.87 -3.47 -8.49
CA ALA A 58 4.14 -2.74 -8.60
C ALA A 58 4.26 -2.03 -9.95
N ALA A 59 3.88 -2.69 -11.05
CA ALA A 59 3.88 -2.09 -12.38
C ALA A 59 2.91 -0.91 -12.49
N PHE A 60 1.70 -1.02 -11.92
CA PHE A 60 0.76 0.10 -11.84
C PHE A 60 1.36 1.27 -11.07
N LEU A 61 1.88 1.01 -9.87
CA LEU A 61 2.50 2.04 -9.04
C LEU A 61 3.65 2.68 -9.80
N GLN A 62 4.52 1.93 -10.47
CA GLN A 62 5.61 2.51 -11.26
C GLN A 62 5.12 3.40 -12.41
N ALA A 63 4.04 3.01 -13.10
CA ALA A 63 3.50 3.74 -14.24
C ALA A 63 2.80 5.05 -13.84
N GLU A 64 1.99 5.01 -12.78
CA GLU A 64 1.09 6.10 -12.38
C GLU A 64 1.68 7.04 -11.32
N SER A 65 2.85 6.71 -10.79
CA SER A 65 3.42 7.44 -9.64
C SER A 65 4.34 8.61 -10.01
N VAL A 66 4.38 9.01 -11.28
CA VAL A 66 5.06 10.24 -11.71
C VAL A 66 4.47 11.44 -10.96
N GLY A 67 5.31 12.14 -10.20
CA GLY A 67 4.90 13.29 -9.39
C GLY A 67 4.72 12.96 -7.90
N TYR A 68 4.70 11.69 -7.51
CA TYR A 68 4.53 11.27 -6.10
C TYR A 68 5.85 11.15 -5.33
N SER A 69 6.76 12.10 -5.55
CA SER A 69 8.11 12.09 -4.96
C SER A 69 8.17 12.31 -3.45
N GLY A 70 7.02 12.69 -2.86
CA GLY A 70 6.80 12.82 -1.42
C GLY A 70 6.38 11.51 -0.74
N LEU A 71 6.27 10.40 -1.47
CA LEU A 71 5.98 9.09 -0.91
C LEU A 71 7.23 8.21 -0.84
N GLU A 72 7.30 7.40 0.20
CA GLU A 72 8.12 6.18 0.26
C GLU A 72 7.18 4.97 0.25
N VAL A 73 7.35 4.07 -0.72
CA VAL A 73 6.41 2.96 -0.93
C VAL A 73 7.08 1.62 -0.68
N ALA A 74 6.46 0.79 0.15
CA ALA A 74 6.88 -0.58 0.40
C ALA A 74 6.57 -1.45 -0.83
N PRO A 75 7.41 -2.45 -1.16
CA PRO A 75 7.02 -3.48 -2.13
C PRO A 75 5.67 -4.11 -1.74
N PRO A 76 4.75 -4.32 -2.70
CA PRO A 76 3.54 -5.08 -2.45
C PRO A 76 3.87 -6.47 -1.89
N ARG A 77 3.09 -6.94 -0.92
CA ARG A 77 3.25 -8.26 -0.31
C ARG A 77 1.91 -8.99 -0.29
N CYS A 78 1.90 -10.26 -0.70
CA CYS A 78 0.73 -11.12 -0.73
C CYS A 78 0.99 -12.49 -0.10
N SER A 79 -0.02 -13.04 0.58
CA SER A 79 -0.13 -14.45 0.98
C SER A 79 -0.94 -15.24 -0.06
N ALA A 80 -1.63 -16.33 0.31
CA ALA A 80 -2.58 -17.01 -0.57
C ALA A 80 -3.88 -16.21 -0.76
N THR A 81 -4.34 -15.47 0.26
CA THR A 81 -5.64 -14.79 0.22
C THR A 81 -5.59 -13.29 0.47
N VAL A 82 -4.53 -12.76 1.11
CA VAL A 82 -4.44 -11.34 1.46
C VAL A 82 -3.27 -10.70 0.74
N CYS A 83 -3.45 -9.45 0.33
CA CYS A 83 -2.37 -8.58 -0.11
C CYS A 83 -2.32 -7.29 0.70
N ARG A 84 -1.12 -6.71 0.81
CA ARG A 84 -0.83 -5.45 1.48
C ARG A 84 -0.01 -4.54 0.57
N VAL A 85 -0.40 -3.27 0.54
CA VAL A 85 0.35 -2.18 -0.10
C VAL A 85 0.45 -1.03 0.89
N SER A 86 1.66 -0.61 1.20
CA SER A 86 1.92 0.38 2.25
C SER A 86 2.83 1.49 1.77
N ALA A 87 2.61 2.68 2.29
CA ALA A 87 3.41 3.85 1.99
C ALA A 87 3.51 4.75 3.22
N THR A 88 4.51 5.63 3.23
CA THR A 88 4.56 6.78 4.12
C THR A 88 4.80 8.03 3.29
N ALA A 89 4.13 9.12 3.63
CA ALA A 89 4.52 10.44 3.18
C ALA A 89 5.81 10.85 3.90
N LEU A 90 6.63 11.69 3.25
CA LEU A 90 7.77 12.30 3.90
C LEU A 90 7.33 13.22 5.05
N PRO A 91 8.15 13.35 6.10
CA PRO A 91 7.94 14.31 7.18
C PRO A 91 7.48 15.70 6.71
N GLY A 92 6.43 16.23 7.34
CA GLY A 92 5.88 17.56 7.06
C GLY A 92 4.92 17.63 5.87
N LEU A 93 4.67 16.53 5.16
CA LEU A 93 3.63 16.43 4.14
C LEU A 93 2.35 15.83 4.73
N ASP A 94 1.22 16.41 4.37
CA ASP A 94 -0.11 15.90 4.75
C ASP A 94 -0.74 15.03 3.65
N THR A 95 -1.99 14.65 3.84
CA THR A 95 -2.76 13.83 2.90
C THR A 95 -3.18 14.58 1.62
N GLU A 96 -3.11 15.91 1.62
CA GLU A 96 -3.54 16.77 0.51
C GLU A 96 -2.37 17.21 -0.38
N ALA A 97 -1.13 17.14 0.13
CA ALA A 97 0.09 17.40 -0.62
C ALA A 97 0.09 16.61 -1.95
N PRO A 98 0.12 17.28 -3.13
CA PRO A 98 0.00 16.61 -4.42
C PRO A 98 1.04 15.51 -4.65
N GLU A 99 2.26 15.72 -4.17
CA GLU A 99 3.38 14.78 -4.24
C GLU A 99 3.28 13.61 -3.25
N ALA A 100 2.30 13.63 -2.35
CA ALA A 100 2.03 12.60 -1.35
C ALA A 100 0.57 12.15 -1.30
N ASN A 101 -0.24 12.48 -2.32
CA ASN A 101 -1.67 12.16 -2.36
C ASN A 101 -1.93 10.68 -2.65
N TRP A 102 -1.67 9.84 -1.65
CA TRP A 102 -1.81 8.40 -1.72
C TRP A 102 -3.24 7.96 -2.05
N GLN A 103 -4.24 8.70 -1.58
CA GLN A 103 -5.65 8.39 -1.82
C GLN A 103 -6.00 8.45 -3.31
N LEU A 104 -5.49 9.45 -4.03
CA LEU A 104 -5.68 9.57 -5.47
C LEU A 104 -5.02 8.40 -6.22
N LEU A 105 -3.78 8.05 -5.85
CA LEU A 105 -3.07 6.93 -6.46
C LEU A 105 -3.78 5.59 -6.24
N MET A 106 -4.24 5.33 -5.01
CA MET A 106 -4.98 4.11 -4.68
C MET A 106 -6.37 4.08 -5.30
N SER A 107 -7.06 5.21 -5.42
CA SER A 107 -8.30 5.30 -6.19
C SER A 107 -8.09 4.92 -7.66
N GLY A 108 -6.96 5.31 -8.25
CA GLY A 108 -6.57 4.89 -9.59
C GLY A 108 -6.35 3.37 -9.70
N LEU A 109 -5.71 2.77 -8.70
CA LEU A 109 -5.48 1.32 -8.62
C LEU A 109 -6.82 0.57 -8.51
N TYR A 110 -7.68 0.97 -7.58
CA TYR A 110 -9.01 0.37 -7.37
C TYR A 110 -9.93 0.56 -8.57
N GLY A 111 -9.70 1.61 -9.36
CA GLY A 111 -10.40 1.86 -10.62
C GLY A 111 -10.07 0.86 -11.73
N GLN A 112 -8.93 0.17 -11.66
CA GLN A 112 -8.46 -0.71 -12.72
C GLN A 112 -9.40 -1.93 -12.91
N PRO A 113 -9.79 -2.27 -14.14
CA PRO A 113 -10.65 -3.44 -14.39
C PRO A 113 -10.06 -4.75 -13.84
N TRP A 114 -8.75 -4.91 -13.95
CA TRP A 114 -8.06 -6.09 -13.46
C TRP A 114 -7.99 -6.17 -11.94
N PHE A 115 -7.95 -5.02 -11.26
CA PHE A 115 -7.92 -4.99 -9.80
C PHE A 115 -9.29 -5.46 -9.28
N LYS A 116 -10.37 -4.90 -9.83
CA LYS A 116 -11.76 -5.27 -9.50
C LYS A 116 -12.08 -6.75 -9.78
N ALA A 117 -11.41 -7.35 -10.76
CA ALA A 117 -11.59 -8.77 -11.08
C ALA A 117 -10.78 -9.70 -10.16
N SER A 118 -9.72 -9.20 -9.52
CA SER A 118 -8.76 -10.03 -8.77
C SER A 118 -8.85 -9.83 -7.26
N PHE A 119 -9.44 -8.72 -6.81
CA PHE A 119 -9.44 -8.32 -5.41
C PHE A 119 -10.79 -7.80 -4.95
N VAL A 120 -11.07 -8.02 -3.66
CA VAL A 120 -12.26 -7.56 -2.94
C VAL A 120 -11.88 -6.99 -1.58
N ASP A 121 -12.85 -6.37 -0.91
CA ASP A 121 -12.75 -5.84 0.45
C ASP A 121 -11.51 -4.97 0.71
N PRO A 122 -11.32 -3.87 -0.07
CA PRO A 122 -10.23 -2.95 0.20
C PRO A 122 -10.42 -2.26 1.55
N GLN A 123 -9.42 -2.37 2.41
CA GLN A 123 -9.32 -1.62 3.66
C GLN A 123 -8.13 -0.68 3.60
N THR A 124 -8.30 0.51 4.17
CA THR A 124 -7.24 1.51 4.25
C THR A 124 -7.14 2.03 5.67
N VAL A 125 -5.94 1.90 6.24
CA VAL A 125 -5.54 2.57 7.46
C VAL A 125 -4.71 3.80 7.09
N VAL A 126 -5.06 4.95 7.69
CA VAL A 126 -4.32 6.21 7.56
C VAL A 126 -4.05 6.75 8.95
N THR A 127 -2.80 7.05 9.26
CA THR A 127 -2.42 7.53 10.60
C THR A 127 -1.16 8.39 10.54
N PHE A 128 -0.88 9.12 11.62
CA PHE A 128 0.36 9.87 11.77
C PHE A 128 1.37 9.08 12.59
N ARG A 129 2.64 9.12 12.19
CA ARG A 129 3.77 8.61 12.97
C ARG A 129 4.85 9.70 13.03
N GLY A 130 4.79 10.49 14.10
CA GLY A 130 5.51 11.77 14.16
C GLY A 130 4.84 12.79 13.25
N ASP A 131 5.63 13.41 12.38
CA ASP A 131 5.20 14.39 11.37
C ASP A 131 4.98 13.78 9.97
N ALA A 132 5.01 12.44 9.86
CA ALA A 132 4.76 11.72 8.62
C ALA A 132 3.39 11.03 8.64
N VAL A 133 2.72 10.99 7.49
CA VAL A 133 1.50 10.21 7.28
C VAL A 133 1.85 8.80 6.84
N VAL A 134 1.27 7.79 7.47
CA VAL A 134 1.43 6.38 7.11
C VAL A 134 0.13 5.83 6.55
N TYR A 135 0.25 5.07 5.47
CA TYR A 135 -0.85 4.42 4.79
C TYR A 135 -0.62 2.92 4.71
N VAL A 136 -1.61 2.13 5.14
CA VAL A 136 -1.59 0.68 5.00
C VAL A 136 -2.89 0.25 4.34
N ASN A 137 -2.81 -0.23 3.11
CA ASN A 137 -3.95 -0.85 2.45
C ASN A 137 -3.82 -2.36 2.51
N THR A 138 -4.95 -3.02 2.74
CA THR A 138 -5.10 -4.46 2.60
C THR A 138 -6.28 -4.76 1.71
N PHE A 139 -6.23 -5.90 1.02
CA PHE A 139 -7.32 -6.38 0.17
C PHE A 139 -7.25 -7.89 0.04
N LEU A 140 -8.41 -8.52 -0.15
CA LEU A 140 -8.55 -9.96 -0.28
C LEU A 140 -8.50 -10.38 -1.75
N ARG A 141 -7.97 -11.57 -2.03
CA ARG A 141 -8.13 -12.26 -3.31
C ARG A 141 -9.62 -12.51 -3.54
N ALA A 142 -10.10 -12.17 -4.73
CA ALA A 142 -11.45 -12.53 -5.13
C ALA A 142 -11.57 -14.07 -5.21
N PRO A 143 -12.69 -14.66 -4.73
CA PRO A 143 -12.95 -16.08 -4.93
C PRO A 143 -13.06 -16.39 -6.43
N ASP A 144 -12.51 -17.53 -6.85
CA ASP A 144 -12.59 -18.02 -8.23
C ASP A 144 -14.04 -18.34 -8.66
#